data_AF-A0A645GCM2-F1
#
_entry.id   AF-A0A645GCM2-F1
#
_cell.length_a   1.000
_cell.length_b   1.000
_cell.length_c   1.000
_cell.angle_alpha   90.00
_cell.angle_beta   90.00
_cell.angle_gamma   90.00
#
_symmetry.space_group_name_H-M   'P 1'
#
loop_
_entity.id
_entity.type
_entity.pdbx_description
1 polymer ?
#
loop_
_entity_poly.entity_id
_entity_poly.type
_entity_poly.pdbx_seq_one_letter_code
_entity_poly.pdbx_strand_id
1 'polypeptide(L)' 'MSEEGLEKTGHDKIFVGQPTFSDMEELKKRFSELIEIINGESQWMVAEKVAEIVPTYVRNTEEFVAAANEVV' A
#
# COMPACT_ATOMS: atom_id res chain seq x y z
N MET A 1 4.34 12.09 -23.51
CA MET A 1 3.66 12.62 -22.31
C MET A 1 4.23 11.90 -21.09
N SER A 2 5.56 11.97 -20.92
CA SER A 2 6.29 11.18 -19.91
C SER A 2 6.16 11.71 -18.49
N GLU A 3 5.34 12.75 -18.28
CA GLU A 3 5.20 13.46 -17.01
C GLU A 3 4.27 12.74 -16.03
N GLU A 4 3.41 11.83 -16.52
CA GLU A 4 2.48 11.04 -15.69
C GLU A 4 2.89 9.56 -15.53
N GLY A 5 4.06 9.16 -16.05
CA GLY A 5 4.51 7.75 -16.00
C GLY A 5 3.64 6.79 -16.80
N LEU A 6 2.97 7.28 -17.85
CA LEU A 6 2.13 6.49 -18.76
C LEU A 6 2.83 6.27 -20.11
N GLU A 7 2.95 5.01 -20.52
CA GLU A 7 3.43 4.61 -21.84
C GLU A 7 2.26 4.24 -22.76
N LYS A 8 2.24 4.75 -23.99
CA LYS A 8 1.16 4.46 -24.95
C LYS A 8 1.35 3.07 -25.53
N THR A 9 0.29 2.27 -25.61
CA THR A 9 0.31 1.01 -26.36
C THR A 9 -0.02 1.24 -27.85
N GLY A 10 -0.11 0.16 -28.64
CA GLY A 10 -0.62 0.24 -30.02
C GLY A 10 -2.09 0.67 -30.13
N HIS A 11 -2.83 0.75 -29.02
CA HIS A 11 -4.21 1.23 -28.97
C HIS A 11 -4.31 2.63 -28.37
N ASP A 12 -5.19 3.47 -28.93
CA ASP A 12 -5.32 4.87 -28.53
C ASP A 12 -5.89 5.10 -27.11
N LYS A 13 -6.47 4.06 -26.51
CA LYS A 13 -7.11 4.14 -25.18
C LYS A 13 -6.42 3.31 -24.10
N ILE A 14 -5.37 2.57 -24.45
CA ILE A 14 -4.69 1.68 -23.51
C ILE A 14 -3.29 2.22 -23.28
N PHE A 15 -2.98 2.45 -22.02
CA PHE A 15 -1.70 2.96 -21.55
C PHE A 15 -1.14 2.02 -20.49
N VAL A 16 0.18 1.85 -20.47
CA VAL A 16 0.90 1.10 -19.43
C VAL A 16 1.35 2.11 -18.38
N GLY A 17 0.85 1.97 -17.16
CA GLY A 17 1.32 2.75 -16.02
C GLY A 17 2.62 2.20 -15.47
N GLN A 18 3.52 3.10 -15.11
CA GLN A 18 4.76 2.75 -14.42
C GLN A 18 4.43 2.13 -13.04
N PRO A 19 4.99 0.96 -12.70
CA PRO A 19 4.84 0.39 -11.37
C PRO A 19 5.40 1.32 -10.29
N THR A 20 4.79 1.30 -9.11
CA THR A 20 5.27 2.03 -7.93
C THR A 20 6.47 1.36 -7.24
N PHE A 21 6.88 0.18 -7.71
CA PHE A 21 8.00 -0.58 -7.20
C PHE A 21 9.02 -0.85 -8.32
N SER A 22 10.29 -0.92 -7.95
CA SER A 22 11.39 -1.25 -8.86
C SER A 22 11.91 -2.68 -8.70
N ASP A 23 11.63 -3.31 -7.55
CA ASP A 23 12.11 -4.65 -7.19
C ASP A 23 10.95 -5.52 -6.68
N MET A 24 10.71 -6.64 -7.36
CA MET A 24 9.63 -7.56 -7.03
C MET A 24 9.94 -8.41 -5.79
N GLU A 25 11.20 -8.76 -5.55
CA GLU A 25 11.60 -9.55 -4.38
C GLU A 25 11.52 -8.71 -3.11
N GLU A 26 11.88 -7.43 -3.19
CA GLU A 26 11.69 -6.51 -2.08
C GLU A 26 10.21 -6.33 -1.74
N LEU A 27 9.35 -6.17 -2.75
CA LEU A 27 7.90 -6.06 -2.54
C LEU A 27 7.33 -7.33 -1.87
N LYS A 28 7.71 -8.52 -2.34
CA LYS A 28 7.32 -9.80 -1.71
C LYS A 28 7.75 -9.87 -0.25
N LYS A 29 8.99 -9.47 0.06
CA LYS A 29 9.48 -9.45 1.44
C LYS A 29 8.62 -8.55 2.33
N ARG A 30 8.28 -7.34 1.87
CA ARG A 30 7.40 -6.43 2.62
C ARG A 30 6.00 -7.01 2.85
N PHE A 31 5.48 -7.78 1.89
CA PHE A 31 4.20 -8.50 2.08
C PHE A 31 4.30 -9.65 3.09
N SER A 32 5.42 -10.39 3.11
CA SER A 32 5.65 -11.40 4.15
C SER A 32 5.66 -10.77 5.54
N GLU A 33 6.31 -9.61 5.72
CA GLU A 33 6.29 -8.86 6.98
C GLU A 33 4.87 -8.40 7.35
N LEU A 34 4.07 -7.97 6.37
CA LEU A 34 2.68 -7.59 6.59
C LEU A 34 1.82 -8.77 7.06
N ILE A 35 2.01 -9.97 6.51
CA ILE A 35 1.30 -11.18 6.93
C ILE A 35 1.56 -11.47 8.41
N GLU A 36 2.81 -11.35 8.87
CA GLU A 36 3.16 -11.55 10.28
C GLU A 36 2.44 -10.54 11.18
N ILE A 37 2.30 -9.29 10.74
CA ILE A 37 1.60 -8.24 11.50
C ILE A 37 0.09 -8.50 11.55
N ILE A 38 -0.51 -8.94 10.44
CA ILE A 38 -1.95 -9.28 10.37
C ILE A 38 -2.28 -10.39 11.39
N ASN A 39 -1.39 -11.37 11.52
CA ASN A 39 -1.57 -12.47 12.48
C ASN A 39 -1.44 -12.02 13.95
N GLY A 40 -0.90 -10.82 14.22
CA GLY A 40 -0.72 -10.25 15.56
C GLY A 40 -1.87 -9.35 16.05
N GLU A 41 -3.02 -9.34 15.35
CA GLU A 41 -4.29 -8.65 15.71
C GLU A 41 -4.23 -7.12 15.91
N SER A 42 -3.10 -6.45 15.68
CA SER A 42 -3.01 -4.99 15.79
C SER A 42 -3.39 -4.28 14.49
N GLN A 43 -4.67 -3.90 14.35
CA GLN A 43 -5.19 -3.19 13.16
C GLN A 43 -4.42 -1.90 12.84
N TRP A 44 -3.97 -1.17 13.87
CA TRP A 44 -3.12 0.01 13.70
C TRP A 44 -1.80 -0.32 12.99
N MET A 45 -1.12 -1.39 13.45
CA MET A 45 0.15 -1.81 12.87
C MET A 45 -0.01 -2.30 11.43
N VAL A 46 -1.15 -2.93 11.10
CA VAL A 46 -1.50 -3.30 9.73
C VAL A 46 -1.61 -2.06 8.84
N ALA A 47 -2.35 -1.04 9.29
CA ALA A 47 -2.53 0.20 8.53
C ALA A 47 -1.21 0.96 8.33
N GLU A 48 -0.36 1.00 9.35
CA GLU A 48 0.99 1.58 9.25
C GLU A 48 1.85 0.83 8.22
N LYS A 49 1.87 -0.50 8.26
CA LYS A 49 2.67 -1.29 7.31
C LYS A 49 2.12 -1.18 5.89
N VAL A 50 0.81 -1.11 5.70
CA VAL A 50 0.19 -0.87 4.39
C VAL A 50 0.61 0.50 3.83
N ALA A 51 0.64 1.54 4.66
CA ALA A 51 1.08 2.88 4.24
C ALA A 51 2.56 2.93 3.83
N GLU A 52 3.41 2.11 4.46
CA GLU A 52 4.82 1.97 4.08
C GLU A 52 4.98 1.30 2.70
N ILE A 53 4.13 0.32 2.39
CA ILE A 53 4.15 -0.43 1.11
C ILE A 53 3.48 0.36 -0.01
N VAL A 54 2.40 1.06 0.30
CA VAL A 54 1.57 1.82 -0.65
C VAL A 54 1.58 3.29 -0.22
N PRO A 55 2.50 4.12 -0.72
CA PRO A 55 2.68 5.50 -0.25
C PRO A 55 1.46 6.41 -0.47
N THR A 56 0.59 6.06 -1.40
CA THR A 56 -0.66 6.78 -1.70
C THR A 56 -1.85 6.32 -0.85
N TYR A 57 -1.63 5.39 0.09
CA TYR A 57 -2.65 4.93 1.01
C TYR A 57 -3.02 6.04 2.01
N VAL A 58 -4.31 6.37 2.05
CA VAL A 58 -4.87 7.36 2.97
C VAL A 58 -5.38 6.64 4.21
N ARG A 59 -4.80 6.97 5.37
CA ARG A 59 -5.24 6.46 6.66
C ARG A 59 -6.56 7.13 7.04
N ASN A 60 -7.60 6.34 7.29
CA ASN A 60 -8.85 6.87 7.82
C ASN A 60 -8.74 6.98 9.36
N THR A 61 -8.13 8.07 9.83
CA THR A 61 -7.76 8.27 11.25
C THR A 61 -8.92 8.13 12.24
N GLU A 62 -10.16 8.37 11.82
CA GLU A 62 -11.33 8.28 12.71
C GLU A 62 -11.66 6.84 13.14
N GLU A 63 -11.46 5.84 12.26
CA GLU A 63 -11.70 4.42 12.58
C GLU A 63 -10.61 3.85 13.49
N PHE A 64 -9.35 4.30 13.34
CA PHE A 64 -8.23 3.80 14.14
C PHE A 64 -8.18 4.38 15.56
N VAL A 65 -8.67 5.61 15.77
CA VAL A 65 -8.77 6.23 17.11
C VAL A 65 -9.84 5.54 17.96
N ALA A 66 -10.94 5.07 17.35
CA ALA A 66 -11.97 4.30 18.05
C ALA A 66 -11.45 2.94 18.54
N ALA A 67 -10.74 2.20 17.69
CA ALA A 67 -10.16 0.90 18.03
C ALA A 67 -9.08 0.98 19.13
N ALA A 68 -8.34 2.09 19.23
CA ALA A 68 -7.35 2.30 20.28
C ALA A 68 -7.97 2.64 21.65
N ASN A 69 -9.16 3.27 21.67
CA ASN A 69 -9.83 3.69 22.91
C ASN A 69 -10.69 2.60 23.57
N GLU A 70 -10.99 1.49 22.89
CA GLU A 70 -11.74 0.35 23.46
C GLU A 70 -10.88 -0.59 24.32
N VAL A 71 -9.57 -0.34 24.43
CA VAL A 71 -8.61 -1.16 25.21
C VAL A 71 -8.23 -0.51 26.57
N VAL A 72 -8.96 0.52 27.02
CA VAL A 72 -8.71 1.22 28.31
C VAL A 72 -9.82 0.95 29.33
#